data_AF-A0A0F5YGM0-F1
#
_entry.id   AF-A0A0F5YGM0-F1
#
_cell.length_a   1.000
_cell.length_b   1.000
_cell.length_c   1.000
_cell.angle_alpha   90.00
_cell.angle_beta   90.00
_cell.angle_gamma   90.00
#
_symmetry.space_group_name_H-M   'P 1'
#
loop_
_entity.id
_entity.type
_entity.pdbx_description
1 polymer ?
#
loop_
_entity_poly.entity_id
_entity_poly.type
_entity_poly.pdbx_seq_one_letter_code
_entity_poly.pdbx_strand_id
1 'polypeptide(L)'
;MTRLLELDQLLVQLKQQYRNSQKQSLEQFEALANEWKTEVGGSSFVAEKTRHPAYKKIIQMGPVVIPFLLRELEEKPTHWFEALKAITGANPIQLEQRGRTKQMAQAWLKWGRENGYEW
;
A
#
# COMPACT_ATOMS: atom_id res chain seq x y z
N MET A 1 30.50 6.58 30.55
CA MET A 1 29.05 6.86 30.65
C MET A 1 28.51 7.67 29.47
N THR A 2 29.29 8.52 28.81
CA THR A 2 28.84 9.38 27.68
C THR A 2 28.42 8.63 26.40
N ARG A 3 29.17 7.59 25.99
CA ARG A 3 28.91 6.82 24.75
C ARG A 3 27.55 6.09 24.74
N LEU A 4 27.04 5.68 25.90
CA LEU A 4 25.73 5.01 26.03
C LEU A 4 24.57 6.00 25.83
N LEU A 5 24.67 7.20 26.40
CA LEU A 5 23.67 8.26 26.24
C LEU A 5 23.54 8.74 24.78
N GLU A 6 24.67 8.86 24.07
CA GLU A 6 24.68 9.27 22.66
C GLU A 6 23.98 8.26 21.75
N LEU A 7 24.16 6.95 22.01
CA LEU A 7 23.49 5.89 21.27
C LEU A 7 21.97 5.91 21.50
N ASP A 8 21.52 6.11 22.75
CA ASP A 8 20.09 6.20 23.06
C ASP A 8 19.43 7.41 22.36
N GLN A 9 20.11 8.56 22.34
CA GLN A 9 19.64 9.75 21.63
C GLN A 9 19.54 9.53 20.12
N LEU A 10 20.55 8.89 19.51
CA LEU A 10 20.54 8.56 18.09
C LEU A 10 19.38 7.61 17.73
N LEU A 11 19.13 6.60 18.56
CA LEU A 11 18.00 5.66 18.36
C LEU A 11 16.65 6.38 18.42
N VAL A 12 16.49 7.35 19.33
CA VAL A 12 15.27 8.17 19.41
C VAL A 12 15.11 9.02 18.15
N GLN A 13 16.17 9.67 17.68
CA GLN A 13 16.13 10.51 16.48
C GLN A 13 15.79 9.71 15.22
N LEU A 14 16.43 8.54 15.03
CA LEU A 14 16.16 7.65 13.91
C LEU A 14 14.71 7.16 13.91
N LYS A 15 14.18 6.76 15.09
CA LYS A 15 12.78 6.37 15.24
C LYS A 15 11.83 7.51 14.87
N GLN A 16 12.15 8.74 15.27
CA GLN A 16 11.31 9.89 14.93
C GLN A 16 11.36 10.22 13.43
N GLN A 17 12.55 10.20 12.83
CA GLN A 17 12.72 10.42 11.40
C GLN A 17 11.96 9.35 10.59
N TYR A 18 12.04 8.09 10.99
CA TYR A 18 11.30 7.01 10.36
C TYR A 18 9.77 7.23 10.47
N ARG A 19 9.26 7.55 11.67
CA ARG A 19 7.83 7.86 11.86
C ARG A 19 7.37 9.04 11.00
N ASN A 20 8.16 10.11 10.93
CA ASN A 20 7.83 11.28 10.12
C ASN A 20 7.78 10.91 8.63
N SER A 21 8.73 10.12 8.15
CA SER A 21 8.78 9.67 6.75
C SER A 21 7.60 8.75 6.41
N GLN A 22 7.21 7.87 7.33
CA GLN A 22 6.03 7.01 7.21
C GLN A 22 4.74 7.84 7.17
N LYS A 23 4.61 8.82 8.08
CA LYS A 23 3.48 9.74 8.10
C LYS A 23 3.35 10.51 6.78
N GLN A 24 4.45 11.05 6.26
CA GLN A 24 4.45 11.76 4.98
C GLN A 24 4.04 10.85 3.82
N SER A 25 4.52 9.60 3.82
CA SER A 25 4.15 8.61 2.80
C SER A 25 2.67 8.25 2.87
N LEU A 26 2.11 8.14 4.07
CA LEU A 26 0.68 7.89 4.28
C LEU A 26 -0.17 9.07 3.79
N GLU A 27 0.18 10.31 4.18
CA GLU A 27 -0.54 11.52 3.74
C GLU A 27 -0.54 11.66 2.22
N GLN A 28 0.62 11.40 1.57
CA GLN A 28 0.72 11.40 0.11
C GLN A 28 -0.14 10.30 -0.52
N PHE A 29 -0.12 9.09 0.05
CA PHE A 29 -0.93 7.98 -0.44
C PHE A 29 -2.43 8.30 -0.33
N GLU A 30 -2.89 8.79 0.82
CA GLU A 30 -4.29 9.13 1.07
C GLU A 30 -4.79 10.22 0.11
N ALA A 31 -3.98 11.25 -0.13
CA ALA A 31 -4.31 12.30 -1.10
C ALA A 31 -4.51 11.72 -2.51
N LEU A 32 -3.57 10.89 -2.98
CA LEU A 32 -3.64 10.26 -4.30
C LEU A 32 -4.79 9.26 -4.40
N ALA A 33 -5.03 8.47 -3.35
CA ALA A 33 -6.11 7.50 -3.30
C ALA A 33 -7.47 8.20 -3.34
N ASN A 34 -7.61 9.34 -2.65
CA ASN A 34 -8.84 10.14 -2.66
C ASN A 34 -9.07 10.82 -4.02
N GLU A 35 -8.02 11.38 -4.65
CA GLU A 35 -8.07 11.90 -6.02
C GLU A 35 -8.58 10.82 -6.98
N TRP A 36 -7.93 9.65 -6.96
CA TRP A 36 -8.32 8.52 -7.80
C TRP A 36 -9.76 8.05 -7.55
N LYS A 37 -10.17 7.91 -6.28
CA LYS A 37 -11.52 7.47 -5.90
C LYS A 37 -12.59 8.46 -6.41
N THR A 38 -12.31 9.76 -6.31
CA THR A 38 -13.23 10.83 -6.70
C THR A 38 -13.39 10.90 -8.21
N GLU A 39 -12.28 10.83 -8.95
CA GLU A 39 -12.30 11.03 -10.41
C GLU A 39 -12.72 9.77 -11.17
N VAL A 40 -12.21 8.60 -10.79
CA VAL A 40 -12.36 7.36 -11.59
C VAL A 40 -12.78 6.14 -10.78
N GLY A 41 -12.91 6.24 -9.45
CA GLY A 41 -13.26 5.13 -8.57
C GLY A 41 -14.60 4.47 -8.93
N GLY A 42 -15.58 5.26 -9.39
CA GLY A 42 -16.89 4.80 -9.86
C GLY A 42 -16.93 4.27 -11.30
N SER A 43 -15.90 4.49 -12.11
CA SER A 43 -15.91 4.10 -13.53
C SER A 43 -15.96 2.58 -13.70
N SER A 44 -16.80 2.09 -14.61
CA SER A 44 -16.81 0.68 -15.01
C SER A 44 -15.67 0.34 -15.97
N PHE A 45 -14.95 1.35 -16.49
CA PHE A 45 -13.89 1.15 -17.46
C PHE A 45 -12.52 1.00 -16.79
N VAL A 46 -12.01 -0.23 -16.80
CA VAL A 46 -10.74 -0.61 -16.16
C VAL A 46 -9.54 0.19 -16.70
N ALA A 47 -9.56 0.55 -17.99
CA ALA A 47 -8.46 1.30 -18.58
C ALA A 47 -8.39 2.75 -18.05
N GLU A 48 -9.52 3.37 -17.73
CA GLU A 48 -9.57 4.71 -17.14
C GLU A 48 -8.98 4.69 -15.72
N LYS A 49 -9.39 3.69 -14.94
CA LYS A 49 -8.86 3.42 -13.60
C LYS A 49 -7.35 3.22 -13.56
N THR A 50 -6.82 2.39 -14.44
CA THR A 50 -5.38 2.03 -14.45
C THR A 50 -4.48 3.10 -15.07
N ARG A 51 -5.01 3.90 -15.99
CA ARG A 51 -4.24 4.97 -16.66
C ARG A 51 -4.17 6.28 -15.86
N HIS A 52 -5.04 6.44 -14.86
CA HIS A 52 -5.14 7.63 -14.04
C HIS A 52 -3.78 8.05 -13.43
N PRO A 53 -3.41 9.34 -13.48
CA PRO A 53 -2.13 9.82 -12.94
C PRO A 53 -1.91 9.45 -11.47
N ALA A 54 -2.92 9.61 -10.61
CA ALA A 54 -2.81 9.26 -9.20
C ALA A 54 -2.51 7.77 -8.97
N TYR A 55 -3.10 6.87 -9.77
CA TYR A 55 -2.83 5.43 -9.70
C TYR A 55 -1.37 5.12 -10.02
N LYS A 56 -0.83 5.75 -11.07
CA LYS A 56 0.58 5.60 -11.46
C LYS A 56 1.53 6.14 -10.40
N LYS A 57 1.20 7.29 -9.80
CA LYS A 57 1.98 7.87 -8.70
C LYS A 57 2.03 6.94 -7.49
N ILE A 58 0.91 6.32 -7.11
CA ILE A 58 0.87 5.31 -6.02
C ILE A 58 1.81 4.14 -6.34
N ILE A 59 1.81 3.63 -7.58
CA ILE A 59 2.74 2.57 -7.99
C ILE A 59 4.20 3.05 -7.90
N GLN A 60 4.49 4.29 -8.31
CA GLN A 60 5.83 4.87 -8.26
C GLN A 60 6.35 5.10 -6.84
N MET A 61 5.47 5.24 -5.84
CA MET A 61 5.88 5.29 -4.43
C MET A 61 6.52 3.98 -3.96
N GLY A 62 6.24 2.86 -4.63
CA GLY A 62 6.94 1.60 -4.42
C GLY A 62 6.60 0.89 -3.10
N PRO A 63 7.53 0.14 -2.50
CA PRO A 63 7.22 -0.77 -1.39
C PRO A 63 6.65 -0.10 -0.14
N VAL A 64 6.91 1.19 0.08
CA VAL A 64 6.45 1.92 1.28
C VAL A 64 4.92 1.94 1.39
N VAL A 65 4.19 1.86 0.27
CA VAL A 65 2.72 1.91 0.28
C VAL A 65 2.04 0.53 0.37
N ILE A 66 2.80 -0.57 0.39
CA ILE A 66 2.23 -1.92 0.47
C ILE A 66 1.30 -2.07 1.70
N PRO A 67 1.71 -1.68 2.93
CA PRO A 67 0.82 -1.72 4.07
C PRO A 67 -0.48 -0.93 3.86
N PHE A 68 -0.39 0.27 3.28
CA PHE A 68 -1.55 1.14 3.08
C PHE A 68 -2.54 0.54 2.07
N LEU A 69 -2.03 -0.07 0.99
CA LEU A 69 -2.83 -0.79 0.00
C LEU A 69 -3.49 -2.04 0.60
N LEU A 70 -2.79 -2.77 1.48
CA LEU A 70 -3.35 -3.94 2.18
C LEU A 70 -4.47 -3.53 3.14
N ARG A 71 -4.30 -2.44 3.88
CA ARG A 71 -5.36 -1.87 4.73
C ARG A 71 -6.59 -1.46 3.94
N GLU A 72 -6.40 -0.77 2.82
CA GLU A 72 -7.50 -0.42 1.93
C GLU A 72 -8.24 -1.66 1.38
N LEU A 73 -7.52 -2.74 1.06
CA LEU A 73 -8.14 -3.99 0.63
C LEU A 73 -8.95 -4.68 1.73
N GLU A 74 -8.54 -4.53 2.99
CA GLU A 74 -9.28 -5.07 4.14
C GLU A 74 -10.62 -4.35 4.32
N GLU A 75 -10.63 -3.02 4.19
CA GLU A 75 -11.84 -2.21 4.31
C GLU A 75 -12.75 -2.32 3.07
N LYS A 76 -12.17 -2.19 1.87
CA LYS A 76 -12.90 -2.20 0.61
C LYS A 76 -12.10 -2.95 -0.47
N PRO A 77 -12.43 -4.21 -0.78
CA PRO A 77 -11.58 -5.13 -1.52
C PRO A 77 -11.50 -4.86 -3.04
N THR A 78 -11.45 -3.61 -3.50
CA THR A 78 -11.56 -3.29 -4.92
C THR A 78 -10.43 -2.40 -5.41
N HIS A 79 -9.84 -2.79 -6.55
CA HIS A 79 -8.99 -1.96 -7.44
C HIS A 79 -7.48 -1.86 -7.13
N TRP A 80 -7.02 -2.30 -5.96
CA TRP A 80 -5.59 -2.24 -5.60
C TRP A 80 -4.77 -3.47 -6.01
N PHE A 81 -5.38 -4.54 -6.52
CA PHE A 81 -4.67 -5.77 -6.89
C PHE A 81 -3.56 -5.57 -7.93
N GLU A 82 -3.82 -4.77 -8.97
CA GLU A 82 -2.81 -4.50 -10.01
C GLU A 82 -1.69 -3.60 -9.48
N ALA A 83 -1.99 -2.66 -8.58
CA ALA A 83 -0.97 -1.85 -7.92
C ALA A 83 -0.06 -2.72 -7.04
N LEU A 84 -0.63 -3.58 -6.20
CA LEU A 84 0.15 -4.52 -5.38
C LEU A 84 1.00 -5.44 -6.24
N LYS A 85 0.46 -6.00 -7.32
CA LYS A 85 1.20 -6.83 -8.27
C LYS A 85 2.35 -6.06 -8.93
N ALA A 86 2.12 -4.81 -9.35
CA ALA A 86 3.14 -3.98 -9.98
C ALA A 86 4.29 -3.63 -9.03
N ILE A 87 3.99 -3.35 -7.76
CA ILE A 87 4.98 -2.98 -6.75
C ILE A 87 5.76 -4.20 -6.25
N THR A 88 5.06 -5.31 -5.98
CA THR A 88 5.64 -6.50 -5.32
C THR A 88 6.19 -7.52 -6.29
N GLY A 89 5.73 -7.51 -7.55
CA GLY A 89 5.95 -8.59 -8.52
C GLY A 89 5.22 -9.90 -8.18
N ALA A 90 4.50 -9.96 -7.06
CA ALA A 90 3.80 -11.16 -6.61
C ALA A 90 2.39 -11.26 -7.23
N ASN A 91 1.86 -12.48 -7.26
CA ASN A 91 0.46 -12.73 -7.59
C ASN A 91 -0.07 -13.93 -6.78
N PRO A 92 -0.53 -13.72 -5.54
CA PRO A 92 -1.02 -14.80 -4.68
C PRO A 92 -2.41 -15.31 -5.08
N ILE A 93 -3.07 -14.68 -6.05
CA ILE A 93 -4.43 -15.01 -6.48
C ILE A 93 -4.41 -16.26 -7.36
N GLN A 94 -5.03 -17.33 -6.88
CA GLN A 94 -5.20 -18.59 -7.60
C GLN A 94 -6.24 -18.45 -8.74
N LEU A 95 -6.20 -19.35 -9.72
CA LEU A 95 -7.08 -19.30 -10.89
C LEU A 95 -8.56 -19.34 -10.49
N GLU A 96 -8.89 -20.16 -9.50
CA GLU A 96 -10.25 -20.42 -8.99
C GLU A 96 -10.82 -19.23 -8.20
N GLN A 97 -9.94 -18.33 -7.75
CA GLN A 97 -10.29 -17.12 -7.01
C GLN A 97 -10.55 -15.93 -7.94
N ARG A 98 -10.16 -15.99 -9.22
CA ARG A 98 -10.30 -14.87 -10.15
C ARG A 98 -11.76 -14.49 -10.33
N GLY A 99 -12.03 -13.17 -10.31
CA GLY A 99 -13.38 -12.62 -10.36
C GLY A 99 -14.12 -12.68 -9.02
N ARG A 100 -13.58 -13.36 -8.00
CA ARG A 100 -14.14 -13.42 -6.64
C ARG A 100 -13.40 -12.42 -5.75
N THR A 101 -13.79 -11.15 -5.87
CA THR A 101 -13.17 -9.99 -5.21
C THR A 101 -12.77 -10.23 -3.75
N LYS A 102 -13.64 -10.84 -2.94
CA LYS A 102 -13.35 -11.16 -1.53
C LYS A 102 -12.23 -12.19 -1.36
N GLN A 103 -12.22 -13.26 -2.17
CA GLN A 103 -11.18 -14.29 -2.12
C GLN A 103 -9.84 -13.74 -2.63
N MET A 104 -9.89 -12.90 -3.66
CA MET A 104 -8.70 -12.21 -4.19
C MET A 104 -8.07 -11.30 -3.12
N ALA A 105 -8.88 -10.53 -2.39
CA ALA A 105 -8.40 -9.72 -1.27
C ALA A 105 -7.81 -10.57 -0.15
N GLN A 106 -8.49 -11.65 0.25
CA GLN A 106 -7.96 -12.58 1.25
C GLN A 106 -6.60 -13.18 0.86
N ALA A 107 -6.40 -13.51 -0.42
CA ALA A 107 -5.11 -14.00 -0.91
C ALA A 107 -4.00 -12.96 -0.73
N TRP A 108 -4.27 -11.69 -1.02
CA TRP A 108 -3.32 -10.59 -0.79
C TRP A 108 -3.08 -10.30 0.69
N LEU A 109 -4.12 -10.29 1.53
CA LEU A 109 -3.96 -10.09 2.99
C LEU A 109 -3.19 -11.26 3.62
N LYS A 110 -3.40 -12.49 3.15
CA LYS A 110 -2.61 -13.65 3.59
C LYS A 110 -1.15 -13.48 3.18
N TRP A 111 -0.89 -13.16 1.91
CA TRP A 111 0.45 -12.91 1.40
C TRP A 111 1.16 -11.79 2.18
N GLY A 112 0.46 -10.69 2.50
CA GLY A 112 1.00 -9.58 3.28
C GLY A 112 1.51 -10.05 4.65
N ARG A 113 0.70 -10.81 5.39
CA ARG A 113 1.08 -11.38 6.69
C ARG A 113 2.27 -12.35 6.57
N GLU A 114 2.27 -13.22 5.55
CA GLU A 114 3.35 -14.18 5.32
C GLU A 114 4.68 -13.51 4.95
N ASN A 115 4.64 -12.29 4.42
CA ASN A 115 5.83 -11.50 4.08
C ASN A 115 6.20 -10.47 5.17
N GLY A 116 5.58 -10.55 6.35
CA GLY A 116 5.93 -9.70 7.51
C GLY A 116 5.42 -8.26 7.41
N TYR A 117 4.44 -7.97 6.55
CA TYR A 117 3.78 -6.68 6.54
C TYR A 117 2.80 -6.57 7.71
N GLU A 118 2.82 -5.42 8.37
CA GLU A 118 1.85 -4.98 9.38
C GLU A 118 1.17 -3.71 8.84
N TRP A 119 -0.17 -3.62 8.93
CA TRP A 119 -0.96 -2.51 8.39
C TRP A 119 -2.17 -2.16 9.25
#